data_AF-A0A2V6S8V6-F1
#
_entry.id   AF-A0A2V6S8V6-F1
#
_cell.length_a   1.000
_cell.length_b   1.000
_cell.length_c   1.000
_cell.angle_alpha   90.00
_cell.angle_beta   90.00
_cell.angle_gamma   90.00
#
_symmetry.space_group_name_H-M   'P 1'
#
loop_
_entity.id
_entity.type
_entity.pdbx_description
1 polymer ?
#
loop_
_entity_poly.entity_id
_entity_poly.type
_entity_poly.pdbx_seq_one_letter_code
_entity_poly.pdbx_strand_id
1 'polypeptide(L)'
;MRGSACIQVEHPDLGGPYRLSAEGNPELLFTENDTNRRRLYAVENPAPFVKDAFHEYLVHGQTRAVNPAREGTKAAAHYRLRLGPGEATVVRLRLTDRDPGENPFGTRFDALVAGRQREADEFYATVIPTKLSEDAKGVMR
;
A
#
# COMPACT_ATOMS: atom_id res chain seq x y z
N MET A 1 15.44 -12.04 9.25
CA MET A 1 14.19 -11.94 8.47
C MET A 1 14.51 -11.19 7.19
N ARG A 2 14.57 -11.86 6.03
CA ARG A 2 14.72 -11.22 4.72
C ARG A 2 13.81 -11.96 3.74
N GLY A 3 12.58 -11.50 3.64
CA GLY A 3 11.62 -11.99 2.67
C GLY A 3 10.64 -10.87 2.35
N SER A 4 9.99 -10.98 1.21
CA SER A 4 8.94 -10.07 0.77
C SER A 4 7.70 -10.85 0.38
N ALA A 5 6.53 -10.36 0.79
CA ALA A 5 5.28 -10.83 0.24
C ALA A 5 5.05 -10.13 -1.12
N CYS A 6 4.36 -10.78 -2.06
CA CYS A 6 4.12 -10.23 -3.39
C CYS A 6 2.66 -10.41 -3.79
N ILE A 7 2.04 -9.35 -4.32
CA ILE A 7 0.72 -9.38 -4.96
C ILE A 7 0.94 -9.18 -6.46
N GLN A 8 0.43 -10.10 -7.28
CA GLN A 8 0.28 -9.90 -8.71
C GLN A 8 -0.98 -9.08 -8.98
N VAL A 9 -0.87 -8.09 -9.85
CA VAL A 9 -1.95 -7.17 -10.21
C VAL A 9 -2.11 -7.22 -11.72
N GLU A 10 -3.32 -7.51 -12.17
CA GLU A 10 -3.70 -7.46 -13.57
C GLU A 10 -4.71 -6.34 -13.75
N HIS A 11 -4.46 -5.46 -14.74
CA HIS A 11 -5.35 -4.34 -15.03
C HIS A 11 -5.58 -4.27 -16.54
N PRO A 12 -6.85 -4.33 -17.01
CA PRO A 12 -7.16 -4.38 -18.43
C PRO A 12 -6.50 -3.26 -19.26
N ASP A 13 -6.51 -2.03 -18.74
CA ASP A 13 -6.01 -0.87 -19.49
C ASP A 13 -4.52 -0.56 -19.31
N LEU A 14 -3.88 -1.06 -18.25
CA LEU A 14 -2.47 -0.71 -17.94
C LEU A 14 -1.46 -1.72 -18.51
N GLY A 15 -1.95 -2.84 -19.06
CA GLY A 15 -1.12 -3.93 -19.57
C GLY A 15 -0.36 -4.71 -18.49
N GLY A 16 0.34 -5.77 -18.93
CA GLY A 16 1.21 -6.62 -18.10
C GLY A 16 0.55 -7.30 -16.88
N PRO A 17 1.29 -8.15 -16.16
CA PRO A 17 1.09 -8.30 -14.73
C PRO A 17 2.03 -7.32 -14.00
N TYR A 18 1.45 -6.40 -13.22
CA TYR A 18 2.17 -5.63 -12.22
C TYR A 18 2.44 -6.50 -10.99
N ARG A 19 3.47 -6.15 -10.22
CA ARG A 19 3.83 -6.81 -8.97
C ARG A 19 4.02 -5.78 -7.88
N LEU A 20 3.27 -5.92 -6.80
CA LEU A 20 3.47 -5.18 -5.55
C LEU A 20 4.24 -6.07 -4.58
N SER A 21 5.52 -5.79 -4.39
CA SER A 21 6.35 -6.40 -3.35
C SER A 21 6.23 -5.60 -2.06
N ALA A 22 6.13 -6.31 -0.93
CA ALA A 22 6.01 -5.75 0.40
C ALA A 22 7.09 -6.36 1.31
N GLU A 23 8.03 -5.55 1.78
CA GLU A 23 9.14 -6.05 2.60
C GLU A 23 8.64 -6.58 3.96
N GLY A 24 9.28 -7.65 4.46
CA GLY A 24 9.03 -8.15 5.82
C GLY A 24 7.98 -9.26 5.90
N ASN A 25 7.54 -9.79 4.75
CA ASN A 25 6.51 -10.83 4.64
C ASN A 25 5.23 -10.50 5.46
N PRO A 26 4.59 -9.33 5.26
CA PRO A 26 3.32 -9.05 5.89
C PRO A 26 2.24 -10.04 5.44
N GLU A 27 1.20 -10.20 6.25
CA GLU A 27 -0.01 -10.91 5.85
C GLU A 27 -0.68 -10.14 4.71
N LEU A 28 -1.04 -10.82 3.64
CA LEU A 28 -1.75 -10.20 2.51
C LEU A 28 -3.24 -10.53 2.62
N LEU A 29 -4.06 -9.48 2.67
CA LEU A 29 -5.51 -9.56 2.78
C LEU A 29 -6.15 -9.10 1.47
N PHE A 30 -7.24 -9.74 1.08
CA PHE A 30 -7.95 -9.46 -0.18
C PHE A 30 -9.45 -9.32 0.06
N THR A 31 -10.12 -8.51 -0.77
CA THR A 31 -11.57 -8.32 -0.81
C THR A 31 -11.98 -7.71 -2.16
N GLU A 32 -13.27 -7.51 -2.38
CA GLU A 32 -13.75 -6.73 -3.51
C GLU A 32 -13.96 -5.26 -3.16
N ASN A 33 -13.84 -4.39 -4.17
CA ASN A 33 -14.18 -2.98 -4.05
C ASN A 33 -15.70 -2.71 -4.14
N ASP A 34 -16.52 -3.73 -3.89
CA ASP A 34 -17.97 -3.65 -3.94
C ASP A 34 -18.55 -2.89 -2.76
N THR A 35 -19.60 -2.11 -3.02
CA THR A 35 -20.29 -1.32 -2.00
C THR A 35 -21.02 -2.21 -1.00
N ASN A 36 -20.84 -1.96 0.29
CA ASN A 36 -21.53 -2.67 1.36
C ASN A 36 -23.01 -2.24 1.45
N ARG A 37 -23.87 -2.88 0.67
CA ARG A 37 -25.30 -2.59 0.59
C ARG A 37 -26.04 -2.95 1.88
N ARG A 38 -25.57 -3.97 2.60
CA ARG A 38 -26.14 -4.37 3.90
C ARG A 38 -26.04 -3.23 4.90
N ARG A 39 -24.86 -2.60 5.01
CA ARG A 39 -24.63 -1.49 5.94
C ARG A 39 -25.28 -0.19 5.48
N LEU A 40 -25.24 0.12 4.19
CA LEU A 40 -25.69 1.43 3.67
C LEU A 40 -27.19 1.49 3.37
N TYR A 41 -27.78 0.36 2.97
CA TYR A 41 -29.16 0.32 2.44
C TYR A 41 -30.02 -0.76 3.09
N ALA A 42 -29.50 -1.49 4.08
CA ALA A 42 -30.21 -2.59 4.74
C ALA A 42 -30.71 -3.69 3.78
N VAL A 43 -30.00 -3.92 2.68
CA VAL A 43 -30.28 -5.01 1.72
C VAL A 43 -29.08 -5.93 1.58
N GLU A 44 -29.31 -7.20 1.23
CA GLU A 44 -28.22 -8.18 1.11
C GLU A 44 -27.18 -7.78 0.05
N ASN A 45 -25.93 -8.13 0.33
CA ASN A 45 -24.84 -7.96 -0.62
C ASN A 45 -24.91 -9.07 -1.67
N PRO A 46 -24.66 -8.77 -2.97
CA PRO A 46 -24.60 -9.81 -4.01
C PRO A 46 -23.47 -10.82 -3.79
N ALA A 47 -22.40 -10.41 -3.10
CA ALA A 47 -21.23 -11.21 -2.75
C ALA A 47 -20.77 -10.88 -1.31
N PRO A 48 -20.09 -11.81 -0.62
CA PRO A 48 -19.76 -11.65 0.80
C PRO A 48 -18.61 -10.67 1.09
N PHE A 49 -17.60 -10.60 0.23
CA PHE A 49 -16.38 -9.81 0.46
C PHE A 49 -16.55 -8.41 -0.14
N VAL A 50 -16.86 -7.43 0.69
CA VAL A 50 -17.08 -6.03 0.28
C VAL A 50 -15.98 -5.11 0.79
N LYS A 51 -15.98 -3.85 0.33
CA LYS A 51 -14.87 -2.91 0.57
C LYS A 51 -14.53 -2.63 2.04
N ASP A 52 -15.48 -2.89 2.94
CA ASP A 52 -15.32 -2.68 4.39
C ASP A 52 -14.58 -3.84 5.08
N ALA A 53 -14.27 -4.94 4.38
CA ALA A 53 -13.69 -6.16 4.94
C ALA A 53 -12.43 -5.94 5.80
N PHE A 54 -11.54 -5.03 5.40
CA PHE A 54 -10.33 -4.73 6.18
C PHE A 54 -10.66 -4.06 7.52
N HIS A 55 -11.70 -3.23 7.57
CA HIS A 55 -12.17 -2.63 8.81
C HIS A 55 -12.72 -3.70 9.75
N GLU A 56 -13.61 -4.56 9.24
CA GLU A 56 -14.18 -5.67 10.00
C GLU A 56 -13.10 -6.63 10.53
N TYR A 57 -12.10 -6.92 9.70
CA TYR A 57 -10.96 -7.76 10.07
C TYR A 57 -10.11 -7.13 11.17
N LEU A 58 -9.67 -5.87 10.98
CA LEU A 58 -8.68 -5.23 11.86
C LEU A 58 -9.28 -4.66 13.15
N VAL A 59 -10.46 -4.04 13.06
CA VAL A 59 -11.08 -3.30 14.17
C VAL A 59 -12.01 -4.20 14.98
N HIS A 60 -12.75 -5.09 14.30
CA HIS A 60 -13.75 -5.95 14.93
C HIS A 60 -13.30 -7.41 15.09
N GLY A 61 -12.10 -7.75 14.62
CA GLY A 61 -11.55 -9.11 14.73
C GLY A 61 -12.30 -10.15 13.88
N GLN A 62 -13.11 -9.71 12.92
CA GLN A 62 -13.91 -10.59 12.06
C GLN A 62 -13.03 -11.16 10.96
N THR A 63 -12.23 -12.16 11.29
CA THR A 63 -11.22 -12.74 10.38
C THR A 63 -11.81 -13.34 9.10
N ARG A 64 -13.09 -13.68 9.09
CA ARG A 64 -13.83 -14.20 7.93
C ARG A 64 -14.35 -13.12 6.98
N ALA A 65 -14.14 -11.84 7.28
CA ALA A 65 -14.61 -10.75 6.43
C ALA A 65 -13.77 -10.56 5.15
N VAL A 66 -12.53 -11.07 5.13
CA VAL A 66 -11.62 -11.03 3.96
C VAL A 66 -11.73 -12.29 3.13
N ASN A 67 -11.38 -12.20 1.84
CA ASN A 67 -11.44 -13.32 0.90
C ASN A 67 -10.33 -14.35 1.18
N PRO A 68 -10.65 -15.58 1.63
CA PRO A 68 -9.66 -16.61 1.92
C PRO A 68 -8.97 -17.17 0.66
N ALA A 69 -9.53 -16.95 -0.53
CA ALA A 69 -8.90 -17.33 -1.79
C ALA A 69 -7.66 -16.48 -2.14
N ARG A 70 -7.44 -15.38 -1.41
CA ARG A 70 -6.31 -14.44 -1.61
C ARG A 70 -6.29 -13.82 -3.02
N GLU A 71 -7.48 -13.46 -3.47
CA GLU A 71 -7.73 -12.75 -4.72
C GLU A 71 -8.83 -11.70 -4.52
N GLY A 72 -8.87 -10.72 -5.42
CA GLY A 72 -9.93 -9.72 -5.47
C GLY A 72 -9.46 -8.38 -6.02
N THR A 73 -10.41 -7.48 -6.23
CA THR A 73 -10.15 -6.13 -6.79
C THR A 73 -9.56 -5.14 -5.79
N LYS A 74 -9.45 -5.53 -4.51
CA LYS A 74 -8.82 -4.73 -3.45
C LYS A 74 -7.92 -5.63 -2.58
N ALA A 75 -6.70 -5.17 -2.31
CA ALA A 75 -5.75 -5.90 -1.47
C ALA A 75 -5.09 -4.97 -0.43
N ALA A 76 -4.57 -5.56 0.64
CA ALA A 76 -3.81 -4.87 1.68
C ALA A 76 -2.65 -5.72 2.19
N ALA A 77 -1.51 -5.08 2.45
CA ALA A 77 -0.41 -5.66 3.22
C ALA A 77 -0.57 -5.27 4.70
N HIS A 78 -0.89 -6.24 5.55
CA HIS A 78 -1.15 -6.04 6.97
C HIS A 78 0.14 -6.14 7.78
N TYR A 79 0.64 -4.98 8.23
CA TYR A 79 1.80 -4.86 9.09
C TYR A 79 1.38 -4.71 10.56
N ARG A 80 1.89 -5.59 11.43
CA ARG A 80 1.74 -5.48 12.89
C ARG A 80 3.06 -5.04 13.50
N LEU A 81 3.16 -3.76 13.79
CA LEU A 81 4.38 -3.11 14.28
C LEU A 81 4.16 -2.67 15.73
N ARG A 82 5.17 -2.86 16.58
CA ARG A 82 5.19 -2.33 17.96
C ARG A 82 6.33 -1.31 18.03
N LEU A 83 6.00 -0.09 18.44
CA LEU A 83 6.93 1.02 18.55
C LEU A 83 6.86 1.58 19.97
N GLY A 84 8.03 1.79 20.57
CA GLY A 84 8.18 2.52 21.81
C GLY A 84 8.14 4.04 21.62
N PRO A 85 8.16 4.82 22.71
CA PRO A 85 8.23 6.28 22.64
C PRO A 85 9.46 6.75 21.85
N GLY A 86 9.25 7.58 20.83
CA GLY A 86 10.32 8.10 19.98
C GLY A 86 10.88 7.11 18.96
N GLU A 87 10.43 5.85 18.94
CA GLU A 87 10.83 4.88 17.94
C GLU A 87 10.11 5.13 16.60
N ALA A 88 10.84 4.89 15.52
CA ALA A 88 10.31 4.92 14.16
C ALA A 88 10.66 3.62 13.44
N THR A 89 9.82 3.23 12.51
CA THR A 89 10.09 2.10 11.60
C THR A 89 9.76 2.50 10.18
N VAL A 90 10.41 1.84 9.23
CA VAL A 90 10.19 2.05 7.80
C VAL A 90 9.50 0.82 7.23
N VAL A 91 8.43 1.04 6.47
CA VAL A 91 7.82 0.02 5.63
C VAL A 91 8.21 0.31 4.19
N ARG A 92 8.82 -0.66 3.50
CA ARG A 92 9.22 -0.54 2.10
C ARG A 92 8.31 -1.36 1.22
N LEU A 93 7.72 -0.69 0.22
CA LEU A 93 6.84 -1.28 -0.79
C LEU A 93 7.38 -0.95 -2.17
N ARG A 94 7.18 -1.85 -3.14
CA ARG A 94 7.59 -1.65 -4.53
C ARG A 94 6.54 -2.18 -5.48
N LEU A 95 5.88 -1.29 -6.21
CA LEU A 95 5.03 -1.62 -7.35
C LEU A 95 5.83 -1.49 -8.65
N THR A 96 5.80 -2.51 -9.50
CA THR A 96 6.47 -2.46 -10.81
C THR A 96 5.81 -3.41 -11.81
N ASP A 97 5.84 -3.02 -13.08
CA ASP A 97 5.48 -3.84 -14.25
C ASP A 97 6.62 -4.77 -14.72
N ARG A 98 7.75 -4.78 -13.99
CA ARG A 98 8.93 -5.59 -14.31
C ARG A 98 9.14 -6.71 -13.30
N ASP A 99 10.02 -7.64 -13.62
CA ASP A 99 10.55 -8.55 -12.61
C ASP A 99 11.46 -7.77 -11.63
N PRO A 100 11.11 -7.71 -10.33
CA PRO A 100 11.95 -7.03 -9.34
C PRO A 100 13.23 -7.81 -9.00
N GLY A 101 13.37 -9.06 -9.46
CA GLY A 101 14.47 -9.97 -9.14
C GLY A 101 14.41 -10.50 -7.71
N GLU A 102 15.44 -11.24 -7.30
CA GLU A 102 15.51 -11.89 -5.98
C GLU A 102 15.55 -10.92 -4.80
N ASN A 103 16.00 -9.68 -5.03
CA ASN A 103 16.09 -8.64 -3.99
C ASN A 103 15.36 -7.34 -4.41
N PRO A 104 14.03 -7.26 -4.22
CA PRO A 104 13.23 -6.09 -4.58
C PRO A 104 13.66 -4.80 -3.88
N PHE A 105 14.32 -4.90 -2.72
CA PHE A 105 14.64 -3.80 -1.79
C PHE A 105 16.16 -3.63 -1.55
N GLY A 106 16.98 -4.01 -2.52
CA GLY A 106 18.44 -3.80 -2.47
C GLY A 106 18.87 -2.35 -2.73
N THR A 107 20.18 -2.15 -2.89
CA THR A 107 20.79 -0.81 -3.09
C THR A 107 20.20 -0.02 -4.26
N ARG A 108 19.76 -0.70 -5.33
CA ARG A 108 19.08 -0.06 -6.47
C ARG A 108 17.74 0.55 -6.08
N PHE A 109 17.00 -0.08 -5.17
CA PHE A 109 15.75 0.47 -4.65
C PHE A 109 16.03 1.74 -3.83
N ASP A 110 16.98 1.67 -2.89
CA ASP A 110 17.33 2.81 -2.05
C ASP A 110 17.85 3.99 -2.88
N ALA A 111 18.69 3.73 -3.89
CA ALA A 111 19.18 4.75 -4.82
C ALA A 111 18.05 5.37 -5.65
N LEU A 112 17.06 4.58 -6.06
CA LEU A 112 15.89 5.06 -6.80
C LEU A 112 15.04 5.99 -5.95
N VAL A 113 14.71 5.59 -4.71
CA VAL A 113 13.93 6.43 -3.78
C VAL A 113 14.67 7.73 -3.49
N ALA A 114 15.97 7.66 -3.16
CA ALA A 114 16.79 8.85 -2.92
C ALA A 114 16.87 9.76 -4.16
N GLY A 115 16.91 9.18 -5.37
CA GLY A 115 16.87 9.94 -6.62
C GLY A 115 15.56 10.69 -6.81
N ARG A 116 14.42 10.00 -6.65
CA ARG A 116 13.08 10.62 -6.75
C ARG A 116 12.86 11.72 -5.73
N GLN A 117 13.40 11.55 -4.51
CA GLN A 117 13.34 12.60 -3.49
C GLN A 117 14.10 13.85 -3.92
N ARG A 118 15.34 13.73 -4.41
CA ARG A 118 16.11 14.87 -4.92
C ARG A 118 15.41 15.58 -6.07
N GLU A 119 14.88 14.83 -7.02
CA GLU A 119 14.13 15.40 -8.16
C GLU A 119 12.89 16.17 -7.69
N ALA A 120 12.15 15.66 -6.69
CA ALA A 120 11.02 16.36 -6.09
C ALA A 120 11.46 17.63 -5.37
N ASP A 121 12.55 17.56 -4.57
CA ASP A 121 13.10 18.72 -3.86
C ASP A 121 13.55 19.82 -4.84
N GLU A 122 14.22 19.44 -5.94
CA GLU A 122 14.64 20.35 -7.02
C GLU A 122 13.44 21.00 -7.71
N PHE A 123 12.41 20.21 -8.05
CA PHE A 123 11.18 20.74 -8.66
C PHE A 123 10.49 21.74 -7.73
N TYR A 124 10.25 21.38 -6.48
CA TYR A 124 9.54 22.24 -5.53
C TYR A 124 10.32 23.49 -5.13
N ALA A 125 11.66 23.46 -5.19
CA ALA A 125 12.46 24.67 -5.02
C ALA A 125 12.17 25.75 -6.09
N THR A 126 11.66 25.35 -7.27
CA THR A 126 11.26 26.30 -8.33
C THR A 126 9.83 26.83 -8.17
N VAL A 127 8.97 26.11 -7.44
CA VAL A 127 7.53 26.39 -7.33
C VAL A 127 7.18 27.07 -6.01
N ILE A 128 7.79 26.64 -4.91
CA ILE A 128 7.43 27.10 -3.57
C ILE A 128 8.07 28.47 -3.28
N PRO A 129 7.29 29.50 -2.91
CA PRO A 129 7.86 30.81 -2.58
C PRO A 129 8.88 30.73 -1.43
N THR A 130 10.06 31.31 -1.65
CA THR A 130 11.18 31.28 -0.69
C THR A 130 10.87 31.91 0.66
N LYS A 131 9.88 32.81 0.72
CA LYS A 131 9.41 33.50 1.92
C LYS A 131 8.60 32.64 2.90
N LEU A 132 8.20 31.43 2.50
CA LEU A 132 7.45 30.53 3.37
C LEU A 132 8.35 29.87 4.41
N SER A 133 7.79 29.59 5.59
CA SER A 133 8.45 28.79 6.62
C SER A 133 8.63 27.33 6.15
N GLU A 134 9.56 26.59 6.76
CA GLU A 134 9.77 25.17 6.44
C GLU A 134 8.51 24.32 6.65
N ASP A 135 7.71 24.64 7.66
CA ASP A 135 6.42 23.98 7.90
C ASP A 135 5.44 24.22 6.74
N ALA A 136 5.29 25.48 6.30
CA ALA A 136 4.44 25.82 5.16
C ALA A 136 4.94 25.22 3.84
N LYS A 137 6.26 25.12 3.63
CA LYS A 137 6.85 24.38 2.51
C LYS A 137 6.52 22.89 2.60
N GLY A 138 6.49 22.33 3.81
CA GLY A 138 6.15 20.93 4.09
C GLY A 138 4.71 20.55 3.73
N VAL A 139 3.78 21.51 3.69
CA VAL A 139 2.39 21.31 3.24
C VAL A 139 2.26 21.31 1.71
N MET A 140 3.14 22.03 1.02
CA MET A 140 3.08 22.18 -0.45
C MET A 140 3.77 21.04 -1.21
N ARG A 141 4.48 20.14 -0.53
CA ARG A 141 5.26 19.05 -1.13
C ARG A 141 4.53 17.71 -1.14
#